data_AF-A0A1R1SFG5-F1
#
_entry.id   AF-A0A1R1SFG5-F1
#
_cell.length_a   1.000
_cell.length_b   1.000
_cell.length_c   1.000
_cell.angle_alpha   90.00
_cell.angle_beta   90.00
_cell.angle_gamma   90.00
#
_symmetry.space_group_name_H-M   'P 1'
#
loop_
_entity.id
_entity.type
_entity.pdbx_description
1 polymer ?
#
loop_
_entity_poly.entity_id
_entity_poly.type
_entity_poly.pdbx_seq_one_letter_code
_entity_poly.pdbx_strand_id
1 'polypeptide(L)'
;MDRGKKGSKIHLITERTGLPLSIGISGANLHDSQALKPLVRGIPPIRSRRGPRRRRPAKLHGDKSYDYDDLRRWLRKRGIRHRIARKGIESSTRLGRHRWTIERTMSWLAGCRRLHRRYERKAEHFLAFTALACTLICHRRLTK
;
A
#
# COMPACT_ATOMS: atom_id res chain seq x y z
N MET A 1 23.39 0.39 10.62
CA MET A 1 22.09 0.88 10.07
C MET A 1 21.60 1.98 10.98
N ASP A 2 21.70 3.22 10.50
CA ASP A 2 21.42 4.41 11.28
C ASP A 2 19.91 4.61 11.47
N ARG A 3 19.38 4.17 12.62
CA ARG A 3 17.94 4.19 12.97
C ARG A 3 17.48 5.58 13.46
N GLY A 4 18.32 6.62 13.38
CA GLY A 4 18.01 7.96 13.91
C GLY A 4 17.22 8.89 12.98
N LYS A 5 17.00 8.53 11.71
CA LYS A 5 16.39 9.45 10.74
C LYS A 5 14.89 9.67 11.02
N LYS A 6 14.54 10.90 11.39
CA LYS A 6 13.16 11.37 11.58
C LYS A 6 12.46 11.36 10.22
N GLY A 7 11.53 10.43 10.02
CA GLY A 7 10.80 10.31 8.76
C GLY A 7 9.53 9.47 8.92
N SER A 8 8.64 9.59 7.95
CA SER A 8 7.40 8.80 7.87
C SER A 8 7.40 7.97 6.59
N LYS A 9 6.88 6.75 6.67
CA LYS A 9 6.59 5.91 5.51
C LYS A 9 5.09 5.92 5.26
N ILE A 10 4.72 6.00 3.99
CA ILE A 10 3.35 5.77 3.54
C ILE A 10 3.30 4.35 2.98
N HIS A 11 2.34 3.57 3.45
CA HIS A 11 2.04 2.23 2.97
C HIS A 11 0.72 2.27 2.21
N LEU A 12 0.68 1.63 1.04
CA LEU A 12 -0.46 1.75 0.13
C LEU A 12 -0.80 0.40 -0.49
N ILE A 13 -2.10 0.06 -0.52
CA ILE A 13 -2.66 -0.96 -1.40
C ILE A 13 -3.45 -0.25 -2.48
N THR A 14 -3.17 -0.60 -3.74
CA THR A 14 -3.93 -0.17 -4.90
C THR A 14 -4.56 -1.36 -5.60
N GLU A 15 -5.58 -1.11 -6.41
CA GLU A 15 -5.97 -2.06 -7.45
C GLU A 15 -5.00 -2.00 -8.64
N ARG A 16 -5.19 -2.89 -9.62
CA ARG A 16 -4.28 -3.14 -10.75
C ARG A 16 -3.90 -1.89 -11.56
N THR A 17 -4.77 -0.91 -11.70
CA THR A 17 -4.49 0.31 -12.47
C THR A 17 -3.94 1.44 -11.62
N GLY A 18 -3.87 1.30 -10.29
CA GLY A 18 -3.30 2.28 -9.37
C GLY A 18 -4.30 3.09 -8.54
N LEU A 19 -5.59 2.72 -8.53
CA LEU A 19 -6.57 3.35 -7.64
C LEU A 19 -6.28 2.96 -6.19
N PRO A 20 -6.04 3.93 -5.28
CA PRO A 20 -5.87 3.65 -3.84
C PRO A 20 -7.07 2.92 -3.25
N LEU A 21 -6.82 1.82 -2.52
CA LEU A 21 -7.85 1.06 -1.80
C LEU A 21 -7.69 1.13 -0.29
N SER A 22 -6.46 1.07 0.21
CA SER A 22 -6.16 1.17 1.63
C SER A 22 -4.82 1.87 1.82
N ILE A 23 -4.75 2.70 2.86
CA ILE A 23 -3.55 3.48 3.19
C ILE A 23 -3.21 3.34 4.67
N GLY A 24 -1.93 3.42 4.99
CA GLY A 24 -1.41 3.45 6.34
C GLY A 24 -0.13 4.27 6.39
N ILE A 25 0.23 4.74 7.58
CA ILE A 25 1.48 5.44 7.81
C ILE A 25 2.25 4.78 8.95
N SER A 26 3.57 4.91 8.92
CA SER A 26 4.41 4.51 10.05
C SER A 26 5.61 5.42 10.17
N GLY A 27 6.36 5.31 11.28
CA GLY A 27 7.71 5.84 11.34
C GLY A 27 8.60 5.19 10.28
N ALA A 28 9.63 5.92 9.83
CA ALA A 28 10.59 5.42 8.84
C ALA A 28 11.34 4.17 9.30
N ASN A 29 11.52 4.01 10.60
CA ASN A 29 12.20 2.86 11.19
C ASN A 29 11.32 1.61 11.30
N LEU A 30 10.00 1.73 11.10
CA LEU A 30 9.14 0.55 11.15
C LEU A 30 9.41 -0.33 9.93
N HIS A 31 9.50 -1.62 10.18
CA HIS A 31 9.69 -2.62 9.15
C HIS A 31 8.39 -2.79 8.33
N ASP A 32 8.49 -2.79 7.00
CA ASP A 32 7.32 -2.76 6.12
C ASP A 32 6.39 -3.96 6.32
N SER A 33 6.93 -5.11 6.75
CA SER A 33 6.14 -6.31 7.08
C SER A 33 5.01 -6.05 8.08
N GLN A 34 5.18 -5.08 8.99
CA GLN A 34 4.19 -4.72 10.00
C GLN A 34 2.95 -4.03 9.39
N ALA A 35 3.10 -3.39 8.22
CA ALA A 35 2.03 -2.66 7.57
C ALA A 35 1.09 -3.55 6.73
N LEU A 36 1.52 -4.74 6.32
CA LEU A 36 0.74 -5.58 5.38
C LEU A 36 -0.61 -6.03 5.96
N LYS A 37 -0.60 -6.57 7.19
CA LYS A 37 -1.83 -7.06 7.85
C LYS A 37 -2.86 -5.94 8.04
N PRO A 38 -2.53 -4.77 8.62
CA PRO A 38 -3.50 -3.68 8.77
C PRO A 38 -3.98 -3.15 7.41
N LEU A 39 -3.10 -2.99 6.42
CA LEU A 39 -3.52 -2.55 5.08
C LEU A 39 -4.51 -3.51 4.42
N VAL A 40 -4.25 -4.82 4.44
CA VAL A 40 -5.16 -5.80 3.83
C VAL A 40 -6.50 -5.83 4.56
N ARG A 41 -6.53 -5.60 5.88
CA ARG A 41 -7.77 -5.47 6.66
C ARG A 41 -8.51 -4.17 6.37
N GLY A 42 -7.80 -3.09 6.02
CA GLY A 42 -8.35 -1.78 5.70
C GLY A 42 -8.99 -1.68 4.31
N ILE A 43 -8.93 -2.73 3.49
CA ILE A 43 -9.59 -2.74 2.18
C ILE A 43 -11.11 -2.61 2.37
N PRO A 44 -11.74 -1.55 1.81
CA PRO A 44 -13.16 -1.32 1.97
C PRO A 44 -13.98 -2.40 1.25
N PRO A 45 -15.28 -2.54 1.55
CA PRO A 45 -16.15 -3.44 0.81
C PRO A 45 -16.37 -2.91 -0.63
N ILE A 46 -15.73 -3.57 -1.60
CA ILE A 46 -15.80 -3.26 -3.03
C ILE A 46 -16.97 -4.02 -3.68
N ARG A 47 -17.73 -3.33 -4.54
CA ARG A 47 -18.86 -3.96 -5.27
C ARG A 47 -18.36 -5.13 -6.13
N SER A 48 -19.02 -6.27 -5.97
CA SER A 48 -18.81 -7.45 -6.82
C SER A 48 -19.75 -7.40 -8.02
N ARG A 49 -19.36 -7.99 -9.15
CA ARG A 49 -20.25 -8.18 -10.31
C ARG A 49 -21.48 -9.02 -9.96
N ARG A 50 -21.31 -10.02 -9.09
CA ARG A 50 -22.37 -10.88 -8.53
C ARG A 50 -22.07 -11.18 -7.06
N GLY A 51 -23.11 -11.26 -6.23
CA GLY A 51 -23.02 -11.63 -4.81
C GLY A 51 -22.51 -10.50 -3.89
N PRO A 52 -22.15 -10.84 -2.63
CA PRO A 52 -21.74 -9.86 -1.61
C PRO A 52 -20.51 -9.02 -2.00
N ARG A 53 -20.39 -7.84 -1.38
CA ARG A 53 -19.22 -6.97 -1.57
C ARG A 53 -17.93 -7.68 -1.11
N ARG A 54 -16.88 -7.60 -1.93
CA ARG A 54 -15.57 -8.19 -1.63
C ARG A 54 -14.76 -7.26 -0.74
N ARG A 55 -14.20 -7.81 0.34
CA ARG A 55 -13.28 -7.11 1.27
C ARG A 55 -11.85 -7.64 1.21
N ARG A 56 -11.56 -8.54 0.27
CA ARG A 56 -10.23 -9.15 0.09
C ARG A 56 -9.91 -9.37 -1.38
N PRO A 57 -8.66 -9.16 -1.81
CA PRO A 57 -8.24 -9.42 -3.17
C PRO A 57 -8.09 -10.93 -3.41
N ALA A 58 -8.31 -11.37 -4.64
CA ALA A 58 -7.99 -12.75 -5.03
C ALA A 58 -6.47 -12.98 -5.11
N LYS A 59 -5.72 -11.94 -5.52
CA LYS A 59 -4.27 -11.95 -5.63
C LYS A 59 -3.68 -10.65 -5.10
N LEU A 60 -2.66 -10.75 -4.26
CA LEU A 60 -1.89 -9.62 -3.74
C LEU A 60 -0.45 -9.70 -4.27
N HIS A 61 0.02 -8.62 -4.86
CA HIS A 61 1.42 -8.45 -5.23
C HIS A 61 2.13 -7.66 -4.12
N GLY A 62 3.32 -8.10 -3.74
CA GLY A 62 4.11 -7.44 -2.69
C GLY A 62 5.58 -7.40 -3.03
N ASP A 63 6.26 -6.40 -2.46
CA ASP A 63 7.71 -6.25 -2.56
C ASP A 63 8.45 -7.37 -1.82
N LYS A 64 9.74 -7.54 -2.12
CA LYS A 64 10.66 -8.40 -1.35
C LYS A 64 10.69 -8.04 0.12
N SER A 65 10.49 -6.78 0.50
CA SER A 65 10.46 -6.39 1.92
C SER A 65 9.32 -7.06 2.70
N TYR A 66 8.34 -7.67 2.03
CA TYR A 66 7.25 -8.45 2.63
C TYR A 66 7.51 -9.96 2.64
N ASP A 67 8.70 -10.43 2.24
CA ASP A 67 9.05 -11.85 2.21
C ASP A 67 9.28 -12.43 3.62
N TYR A 68 8.18 -12.78 4.28
CA TYR A 68 8.16 -13.45 5.58
C TYR A 68 7.13 -14.58 5.56
N ASP A 69 7.49 -15.73 6.13
CA ASP A 69 6.62 -16.91 6.11
C ASP A 69 5.33 -16.71 6.89
N ASP A 70 5.35 -15.92 7.97
CA ASP A 70 4.15 -15.60 8.74
C ASP A 70 3.14 -14.80 7.89
N LEU A 71 3.61 -13.83 7.10
CA LEU A 71 2.78 -13.06 6.18
C LEU A 71 2.21 -13.95 5.07
N ARG A 72 3.04 -14.82 4.49
CA ARG A 72 2.62 -15.78 3.46
C ARG A 72 1.55 -16.74 4.01
N ARG A 73 1.75 -17.29 5.20
CA ARG A 73 0.77 -18.13 5.91
C ARG A 73 -0.52 -17.36 6.19
N TRP A 74 -0.42 -16.14 6.69
CA TRP A 74 -1.57 -15.29 7.01
C TRP A 74 -2.42 -14.97 5.77
N LEU A 75 -1.79 -14.67 4.63
CA LEU A 75 -2.48 -14.45 3.35
C LEU A 75 -3.16 -15.73 2.85
N ARG A 76 -2.49 -16.89 2.93
CA ARG A 76 -3.07 -18.18 2.55
C ARG A 76 -4.28 -18.55 3.41
N LYS A 77 -4.20 -18.38 4.74
CA LYS A 77 -5.34 -18.60 5.66
C LYS A 77 -6.55 -17.74 5.30
N ARG A 78 -6.32 -16.59 4.66
CA ARG A 78 -7.37 -15.68 4.16
C ARG A 78 -7.81 -15.98 2.74
N GLY A 79 -7.33 -17.04 2.10
CA GLY A 79 -7.64 -17.35 0.71
C GLY A 79 -7.11 -16.33 -0.30
N ILE A 80 -6.08 -15.56 0.07
CA ILE A 80 -5.47 -14.55 -0.80
C ILE A 80 -4.22 -15.17 -1.44
N ARG A 81 -4.22 -15.32 -2.77
CA ARG A 81 -3.01 -15.72 -3.50
C ARG A 81 -1.99 -14.60 -3.38
N HIS A 82 -0.75 -14.90 -3.05
CA HIS A 82 0.28 -13.88 -2.87
C HIS A 82 1.41 -14.07 -3.88
N ARG A 83 1.85 -12.97 -4.49
CA ARG A 83 3.03 -12.89 -5.33
C ARG A 83 3.99 -11.90 -4.67
N ILE A 84 4.69 -12.39 -3.66
CA ILE A 84 5.74 -11.68 -2.93
C ILE A 84 7.06 -12.24 -3.41
N ALA A 85 7.96 -11.36 -3.87
CA ALA A 85 9.24 -11.81 -4.37
C ALA A 85 10.13 -12.33 -3.24
N ARG A 86 10.87 -13.42 -3.48
CA ARG A 86 11.76 -14.00 -2.47
C ARG A 86 13.04 -13.18 -2.34
N LYS A 87 13.41 -12.83 -1.10
CA LYS A 87 14.70 -12.19 -0.77
C LYS A 87 15.84 -13.15 -1.14
N GLY A 88 16.93 -12.62 -1.69
CA GLY A 88 18.10 -13.41 -2.10
C GLY A 88 17.94 -14.33 -3.32
N ILE A 89 16.71 -14.60 -3.78
CA ILE A 89 16.46 -15.60 -4.84
C ILE A 89 15.99 -14.96 -6.15
N GLU A 90 14.93 -14.16 -6.12
CA GLU A 90 14.35 -13.62 -7.36
C GLU A 90 15.01 -12.29 -7.74
N SER A 91 15.31 -12.06 -9.03
CA SER A 91 15.79 -10.75 -9.50
C SER A 91 14.72 -9.65 -9.36
N SER A 92 15.15 -8.42 -9.05
CA SER A 92 14.26 -7.25 -8.94
C SER A 92 13.68 -6.80 -10.28
N THR A 93 14.26 -7.20 -11.42
CA THR A 93 13.85 -6.76 -12.76
C THR A 93 12.40 -7.11 -13.08
N ARG A 94 11.96 -8.33 -12.71
CA ARG A 94 10.59 -8.82 -12.96
C ARG A 94 9.53 -8.19 -12.05
N LEU A 95 9.94 -7.49 -10.98
CA LEU A 95 9.02 -6.79 -10.08
C LEU A 95 8.49 -5.47 -10.68
N GLY A 96 9.24 -4.87 -11.62
CA GLY A 96 8.94 -3.55 -12.19
C GLY A 96 7.53 -3.40 -12.76
N ARG A 97 7.00 -4.43 -13.44
CA ARG A 97 5.65 -4.38 -14.05
C ARG A 97 4.54 -4.06 -13.05
N HIS A 98 4.64 -4.61 -11.84
CA HIS A 98 3.66 -4.37 -10.78
C HIS A 98 4.08 -3.22 -9.86
N ARG A 99 5.38 -3.05 -9.63
CA ARG A 99 5.92 -1.99 -8.78
C ARG A 99 5.66 -0.60 -9.39
N TRP A 100 5.76 -0.46 -10.71
CA TRP A 100 5.51 0.82 -11.39
C TRP A 100 4.12 1.40 -11.11
N THR A 101 3.10 0.55 -10.93
CA THR A 101 1.76 1.03 -10.57
C THR A 101 1.76 1.68 -9.18
N ILE A 102 2.46 1.07 -8.22
CA ILE A 102 2.59 1.62 -6.87
C ILE A 102 3.45 2.89 -6.87
N GLU A 103 4.59 2.86 -7.56
CA GLU A 103 5.49 4.02 -7.68
C GLU A 103 4.79 5.22 -8.33
N ARG A 104 3.99 4.99 -9.38
CA ARG A 104 3.20 6.05 -10.02
C ARG A 104 2.17 6.63 -9.07
N THR A 105 1.41 5.81 -8.36
CA THR A 105 0.42 6.31 -7.39
C THR A 105 1.10 7.05 -6.24
N MET A 106 2.27 6.60 -5.78
CA MET A 106 3.09 7.33 -4.82
C MET A 106 3.59 8.67 -5.37
N SER A 107 3.97 8.74 -6.65
CA SER A 107 4.34 10.00 -7.31
C SER A 107 3.18 10.99 -7.35
N TRP A 108 1.95 10.53 -7.61
CA TRP A 108 0.76 11.39 -7.53
C TRP A 108 0.50 11.92 -6.13
N LEU A 109 0.68 11.08 -5.09
CA LEU A 109 0.59 11.52 -3.70
C LEU A 109 1.66 12.56 -3.37
N ALA A 110 2.91 12.33 -3.80
CA ALA A 110 4.02 13.27 -3.60
C ALA A 110 3.82 14.60 -4.36
N GLY A 111 3.09 14.58 -5.48
CA GLY A 111 2.68 15.77 -6.23
C GLY A 111 1.65 16.64 -5.48
N CYS A 112 0.97 16.11 -4.47
CA CYS A 112 0.15 16.93 -3.58
C CYS A 112 1.07 17.74 -2.65
N ARG A 113 1.19 19.05 -2.89
CA ARG A 113 2.07 19.98 -2.12
C ARG A 113 1.99 19.78 -0.61
N ARG A 114 0.80 19.49 -0.07
CA ARG A 114 0.59 19.24 1.36
C ARG A 114 1.38 18.05 1.92
N LEU A 115 1.65 17.04 1.09
CA LEU A 115 2.34 15.80 1.49
C LEU A 115 3.84 15.82 1.17
N HIS A 116 4.31 16.78 0.38
CA HIS A 116 5.71 16.87 -0.05
C HIS A 116 6.67 16.98 1.15
N ARG A 117 6.28 17.75 2.18
CA ARG A 117 6.96 17.81 3.47
C ARG A 117 5.91 17.64 4.56
N ARG A 118 6.16 16.70 5.48
CA ARG A 118 5.29 16.50 6.66
C ARG A 118 5.52 17.66 7.64
N TYR A 119 4.47 18.44 7.88
CA TYR A 119 4.45 19.50 8.91
C TYR A 119 3.65 19.09 10.16
N GLU A 120 2.89 18.00 10.04
CA GLU A 120 1.99 17.53 11.08
C GLU A 120 2.77 16.87 12.22
N ARG A 121 2.62 17.46 13.43
CA ARG A 121 3.14 16.87 14.67
C ARG A 121 2.48 15.52 14.97
N LYS A 122 1.15 15.45 14.82
CA LYS A 122 0.35 14.24 15.05
C LYS A 122 0.30 13.32 13.83
N ALA A 123 0.39 12.02 14.04
CA ALA A 123 0.33 11.03 12.97
C ALA A 123 -1.05 10.97 12.33
N GLU A 124 -2.12 11.10 13.12
CA GLU A 124 -3.50 11.04 12.62
C GLU A 124 -3.78 12.14 11.60
N HIS A 125 -3.25 13.35 11.82
CA HIS A 125 -3.40 14.46 10.88
C HIS A 125 -2.69 14.18 9.56
N PHE A 126 -1.47 13.63 9.62
CA PHE A 126 -0.74 13.26 8.42
C PHE A 126 -1.48 12.16 7.63
N LEU A 127 -2.00 11.15 8.34
CA LEU A 127 -2.83 10.11 7.73
C LEU A 127 -4.07 10.69 7.07
N ALA A 128 -4.76 11.64 7.73
CA ALA A 128 -5.94 12.31 7.19
C ALA A 128 -5.63 13.07 5.90
N PHE A 129 -4.54 13.85 5.85
CA PHE A 129 -4.12 14.51 4.60
C PHE A 129 -3.77 13.50 3.50
N THR A 130 -3.16 12.38 3.87
CA THR A 130 -2.82 11.35 2.89
C THR A 130 -4.08 10.66 2.35
N ALA A 131 -5.08 10.43 3.19
CA ALA A 131 -6.39 9.92 2.79
C ALA A 131 -7.16 10.92 1.89
N LEU A 132 -7.09 12.22 2.18
CA LEU A 132 -7.65 13.27 1.33
C LEU A 132 -6.98 13.27 -0.06
N ALA A 133 -5.65 13.15 -0.13
CA ALA A 133 -4.94 13.03 -1.41
C ALA A 133 -5.34 11.78 -2.18
N CYS A 134 -5.47 10.61 -1.52
CA CYS A 134 -6.02 9.41 -2.14
C CYS A 134 -7.42 9.63 -2.69
N THR A 135 -8.28 10.34 -1.96
CA THR A 135 -9.65 10.67 -2.38
C THR A 135 -9.64 11.54 -3.64
N LEU A 136 -8.75 12.54 -3.72
CA LEU A 136 -8.58 13.36 -4.92
C LEU A 136 -8.11 12.54 -6.12
N ILE A 137 -7.18 11.60 -5.93
CA ILE A 137 -6.74 10.67 -7.00
C ILE A 137 -7.92 9.84 -7.49
N CYS A 138 -8.73 9.29 -6.57
CA CYS A 138 -9.91 8.52 -6.92
C CYS A 138 -10.94 9.36 -7.67
N HIS A 139 -11.24 10.57 -7.20
CA HIS A 139 -12.18 11.48 -7.84
C HIS A 139 -11.77 11.81 -9.28
N ARG A 140 -10.50 12.21 -9.50
CA ARG A 140 -9.98 12.52 -10.85
C ARG A 140 -10.05 11.35 -11.83
N ARG A 141 -10.12 10.11 -11.33
CA ARG A 141 -10.29 8.91 -12.16
C ARG A 141 -11.74 8.57 -12.46
N LEU A 142 -12.68 9.04 -11.64
CA LEU A 142 -14.11 8.87 -11.87
C LEU A 142 -14.66 9.93 -12.82
N THR A 143 -14.09 11.13 -12.81
CA THR A 143 -14.52 12.27 -13.64
C THR A 143 -13.85 12.34 -15.02
N LYS A 144 -13.04 11.32 -15.36
CA LYS A 144 -12.48 11.13 -16.70
C LYS A 144 -13.23 10.00 -17.38
#